data_AF-A0A444V624-F1
#
_entry.id   AF-A0A444V624-F1
#
_cell.length_a   1.000
_cell.length_b   1.000
_cell.length_c   1.000
_cell.angle_alpha   90.00
_cell.angle_beta   90.00
_cell.angle_gamma   90.00
#
_symmetry.space_group_name_H-M   'P 1'
#
loop_
_entity.id
_entity.type
_entity.pdbx_description
1 polymer ?
#
loop_
_entity_poly.entity_id
_entity_poly.type
_entity_poly.pdbx_seq_one_letter_code
_entity_poly.pdbx_strand_id
1 'polypeptide(L)'
;MEKTFNVYMVPRTPIVKGASAVTGFTVRRHKLYLHHRPVQTKTHRDCLMSFLAFLRALDRPLLAGHNIKRFDCPILARVLEEFQLNEEFKLLVSGFLDTLILSKDLLRNTGIKSFKQENLVKELLKKSYPAHNALEDVKALQDLYSALRPTPAQITSHLFTLDHMESHMSLQPLVEGKAISKTTAQKLARLGFNFEKMKRSHLQNPSEGLRQFLEPLKQELKNSMFTKTVDKICDFFKIEQ
;
A
#
# COMPACT_ATOMS: atom_id res chain seq x y z
N MET A 1 8.80 -9.69 24.94
CA MET A 1 7.36 -9.51 25.16
C MET A 1 6.77 -8.93 23.88
N GLU A 2 5.65 -9.47 23.40
CA GLU A 2 4.93 -8.93 22.25
C GLU A 2 4.46 -7.50 22.56
N LYS A 3 4.64 -6.58 21.61
CA LYS A 3 4.22 -5.17 21.73
C LYS A 3 3.02 -4.95 20.83
N THR A 4 1.93 -4.41 21.38
CA THR A 4 0.68 -4.18 20.64
C THR A 4 0.32 -2.71 20.63
N PHE A 5 -0.21 -2.23 19.50
CA PHE A 5 -0.79 -0.90 19.37
C PHE A 5 -2.20 -1.01 18.78
N ASN A 6 -3.20 -0.49 19.50
CA ASN A 6 -4.59 -0.47 19.04
C ASN A 6 -5.28 0.78 19.61
N VAL A 7 -5.74 1.67 18.74
CA VAL A 7 -6.40 2.94 19.10
C VAL A 7 -7.60 3.18 18.19
N TYR A 8 -8.61 3.87 18.71
CA TYR A 8 -9.82 4.20 17.97
C TYR A 8 -9.94 5.70 17.72
N MET A 9 -10.56 6.06 16.61
CA MET A 9 -10.89 7.44 16.26
C MET A 9 -12.30 7.51 15.67
N VAL A 10 -13.00 8.63 15.89
CA VAL A 10 -14.29 8.87 15.24
C VAL A 10 -14.02 9.19 13.77
N PRO A 11 -14.62 8.47 12.80
CA PRO A 11 -14.39 8.72 11.39
C PRO A 11 -14.95 10.09 10.96
N ARG A 12 -14.30 10.72 9.97
CA ARG A 12 -14.74 12.02 9.41
C ARG A 12 -15.95 11.89 8.49
N THR A 13 -16.16 10.70 7.94
CA THR A 13 -17.31 10.36 7.11
C THR A 13 -18.18 9.31 7.81
N PRO A 14 -19.50 9.30 7.55
CA PRO A 14 -20.38 8.28 8.11
C PRO A 14 -19.91 6.87 7.76
N ILE A 15 -19.94 5.96 8.73
CA ILE A 15 -19.70 4.54 8.48
C ILE A 15 -20.86 4.00 7.66
N VAL A 16 -20.56 3.51 6.46
CA VAL A 16 -21.58 2.91 5.58
C VAL A 16 -22.14 1.64 6.19
N LYS A 17 -23.43 1.35 5.93
CA LYS A 17 -24.16 0.22 6.55
C LYS A 17 -23.42 -1.12 6.47
N GLY A 18 -22.81 -1.42 5.31
CA GLY A 18 -22.04 -2.64 5.12
C GLY A 18 -20.81 -2.73 6.04
N ALA A 19 -20.06 -1.64 6.19
CA ALA A 19 -18.91 -1.59 7.09
C ALA A 19 -19.34 -1.72 8.55
N SER A 20 -20.45 -1.08 8.96
CA SER A 20 -21.02 -1.24 10.30
C SER A 20 -21.47 -2.68 10.58
N ALA A 21 -22.10 -3.35 9.61
CA ALA A 21 -22.56 -4.73 9.77
C ALA A 21 -21.41 -5.71 9.98
N VAL A 22 -20.29 -5.48 9.30
CA VAL A 22 -19.12 -6.36 9.32
C VAL A 22 -18.22 -6.10 10.53
N THR A 23 -18.01 -4.84 10.89
CA THR A 23 -17.06 -4.45 11.97
C THR A 23 -17.72 -4.21 13.32
N GLY A 24 -19.05 -4.08 13.38
CA GLY A 24 -19.77 -3.72 14.59
C GLY A 24 -19.63 -2.24 15.01
N PHE A 25 -18.90 -1.42 14.24
CA PHE A 25 -18.74 0.00 14.55
C PHE A 25 -19.94 0.84 14.10
N THR A 26 -20.39 1.72 14.99
CA THR A 26 -21.41 2.75 14.69
C THR A 26 -21.01 4.08 15.33
N VAL A 27 -21.47 5.19 14.74
CA VAL A 27 -21.27 6.53 15.31
C VAL A 27 -22.62 7.08 15.75
N ARG A 28 -22.73 7.55 16.99
CA ARG A 28 -23.92 8.23 17.53
C ARG A 28 -23.47 9.46 18.31
N ARG A 29 -24.03 10.63 17.98
CA ARG A 29 -23.72 11.92 18.66
C ARG A 29 -22.20 12.15 18.81
N HIS A 30 -21.46 12.01 17.71
CA HIS A 30 -19.98 12.14 17.66
C HIS A 30 -19.18 11.19 18.55
N LYS A 31 -19.78 10.10 19.04
CA LYS A 31 -19.09 9.04 19.77
C LYS A 31 -19.07 7.76 18.96
N LEU A 32 -17.94 7.06 18.99
CA LEU A 32 -17.79 5.74 18.36
C LEU A 32 -18.25 4.65 19.32
N TYR A 33 -18.98 3.68 18.80
CA TYR A 33 -19.47 2.51 19.52
C TYR A 33 -19.05 1.24 18.79
N LEU A 34 -18.57 0.24 19.53
CA LEU A 34 -18.34 -1.13 19.06
C LEU A 34 -19.38 -2.05 19.69
N HIS A 35 -20.22 -2.70 18.87
CA HIS A 35 -21.32 -3.55 19.33
C HIS A 35 -22.17 -2.87 20.43
N HIS A 36 -22.56 -1.61 20.17
CA HIS A 36 -23.33 -0.75 21.07
C HIS A 36 -22.62 -0.29 22.36
N ARG A 37 -21.35 -0.64 22.56
CA ARG A 37 -20.55 -0.16 23.70
C ARG A 37 -19.68 1.02 23.27
N PRO A 38 -19.67 2.14 24.00
CA PRO A 38 -18.82 3.28 23.65
C PRO A 38 -17.34 2.88 23.78
N VAL A 39 -16.51 3.32 22.84
CA VAL A 39 -15.06 3.12 22.90
C VAL A 39 -14.35 4.45 23.09
N GLN A 40 -13.25 4.44 23.84
CA GLN A 40 -12.42 5.62 23.99
C GLN A 40 -11.76 5.93 22.65
N THR A 41 -11.86 7.18 22.22
CA THR A 41 -11.28 7.64 20.96
C THR A 41 -10.26 8.75 21.21
N LYS A 42 -9.32 8.88 20.28
CA LYS A 42 -8.41 10.02 20.18
C LYS A 42 -8.70 10.80 18.91
N THR A 43 -8.13 12.00 18.79
CA THR A 43 -8.17 12.73 17.52
C THR A 43 -7.35 11.99 16.46
N HIS A 44 -7.60 12.27 15.18
CA HIS A 44 -6.84 11.65 14.08
C HIS A 44 -5.33 11.93 14.21
N ARG A 45 -4.98 13.17 14.57
CA ARG A 45 -3.58 13.58 14.79
C ARG A 45 -2.96 12.81 15.95
N ASP A 46 -3.65 12.71 17.08
CA ASP A 46 -3.14 11.98 18.25
C ASP A 46 -3.00 10.48 17.99
N CYS A 47 -3.93 9.88 17.24
CA CYS A 47 -3.81 8.49 16.79
C CYS A 47 -2.56 8.29 15.94
N LEU A 48 -2.34 9.15 14.95
CA LEU A 48 -1.17 9.06 14.07
C LEU A 48 0.14 9.29 14.83
N MET A 49 0.22 10.33 15.67
CA MET A 49 1.40 10.59 16.50
C MET A 49 1.69 9.44 17.47
N SER A 50 0.65 8.84 18.08
CA SER A 50 0.81 7.66 18.93
C SER A 50 1.34 6.46 18.13
N PHE A 51 0.90 6.30 16.88
CA PHE A 51 1.39 5.25 15.99
C PHE A 51 2.86 5.47 15.61
N LEU A 52 3.26 6.69 15.25
CA LEU A 52 4.67 7.01 14.97
C LEU A 52 5.57 6.76 16.20
N ALA A 53 5.11 7.13 17.39
CA ALA A 53 5.82 6.84 18.63
C ALA A 53 5.98 5.32 18.87
N PHE A 54 4.95 4.54 18.55
CA PHE A 54 5.03 3.09 18.61
C PHE A 54 6.05 2.52 17.63
N LEU A 55 6.05 2.99 16.36
CA LEU A 55 7.03 2.56 15.35
C LEU A 55 8.47 2.93 15.74
N ARG A 56 8.67 4.11 16.33
CA ARG A 56 9.98 4.56 16.84
C ARG A 56 10.55 3.61 17.90
N ALA A 57 9.70 2.99 18.71
CA ALA A 57 10.10 2.01 19.71
C ALA A 57 10.41 0.60 19.16
N LEU A 58 10.27 0.39 17.85
CA LEU A 58 10.46 -0.89 17.16
C LEU A 58 11.67 -0.90 16.20
N ASP A 59 12.45 0.18 16.16
CA ASP A 59 13.66 0.33 15.33
C ASP A 59 13.45 -0.03 13.84
N ARG A 60 12.80 0.89 13.10
CA ARG A 60 12.57 0.81 11.65
C ARG A 60 11.86 -0.47 11.16
N PRO A 61 10.71 -0.84 11.73
CA PRO A 61 10.00 -2.07 11.36
C PRO A 61 9.55 -2.08 9.89
N LEU A 62 9.39 -3.31 9.36
CA LEU A 62 8.69 -3.57 8.11
C LEU A 62 7.19 -3.66 8.39
N LEU A 63 6.37 -2.88 7.67
CA LEU A 63 4.92 -2.91 7.85
C LEU A 63 4.26 -3.90 6.91
N ALA A 64 3.86 -5.05 7.45
CA ALA A 64 3.14 -6.08 6.70
C ALA A 64 1.62 -5.96 6.93
N GLY A 65 0.84 -6.07 5.87
CA GLY A 65 -0.62 -6.13 5.94
C GLY A 65 -1.20 -6.88 4.76
N HIS A 66 -2.42 -7.40 4.91
CA HIS A 66 -3.06 -8.19 3.88
C HIS A 66 -3.87 -7.32 2.93
N ASN A 67 -3.47 -7.27 1.64
CA ASN A 67 -3.99 -6.32 0.64
C ASN A 67 -3.67 -4.84 0.98
N ILE A 68 -2.63 -4.63 1.80
CA ILE A 68 -2.28 -3.32 2.37
C ILE A 68 -1.95 -2.28 1.29
N LYS A 69 -1.36 -2.70 0.17
CA LYS A 69 -0.95 -1.80 -0.91
C LYS A 69 -2.13 -1.11 -1.57
N ARG A 70 -3.29 -1.79 -1.62
CA ARG A 70 -4.50 -1.28 -2.26
C ARG A 70 -5.49 -0.66 -1.29
N PHE A 71 -5.39 -0.97 0.00
CA PHE A 71 -6.40 -0.60 0.99
C PHE A 71 -5.85 0.35 2.04
N ASP A 72 -5.01 -0.14 2.96
CA ASP A 72 -4.57 0.64 4.12
C ASP A 72 -3.53 1.70 3.75
N CYS A 73 -2.55 1.36 2.90
CA CYS A 73 -1.47 2.28 2.58
C CYS A 73 -1.95 3.58 1.89
N PRO A 74 -2.88 3.56 0.91
CA PRO A 74 -3.41 4.80 0.34
C PRO A 74 -4.09 5.72 1.38
N ILE A 75 -4.81 5.13 2.34
CA ILE A 75 -5.45 5.89 3.43
C ILE A 75 -4.37 6.47 4.35
N LEU A 76 -3.38 5.66 4.74
CA LEU A 76 -2.27 6.10 5.58
C LEU A 76 -1.46 7.22 4.91
N ALA A 77 -1.12 7.09 3.63
CA ALA A 77 -0.40 8.09 2.86
C ALA A 77 -1.12 9.44 2.84
N ARG A 78 -2.44 9.43 2.58
CA ARG A 78 -3.26 10.64 2.60
C ARG A 78 -3.26 11.32 3.98
N VAL A 79 -3.35 10.54 5.05
CA VAL A 79 -3.40 11.07 6.42
C VAL A 79 -2.02 11.57 6.86
N LEU A 80 -0.94 10.90 6.46
CA LEU A 80 0.44 11.38 6.67
C LEU A 80 0.68 12.70 5.95
N GLU A 81 0.23 12.83 4.70
CA GLU A 81 0.33 14.07 3.91
C GLU A 81 -0.45 15.21 4.55
N GLU A 82 -1.71 14.96 4.94
CA GLU A 82 -2.56 15.94 5.60
C GLU A 82 -1.88 16.55 6.85
N PHE A 83 -1.21 15.72 7.63
CA PHE A 83 -0.52 16.15 8.84
C PHE A 83 0.98 16.48 8.65
N GLN A 84 1.48 16.48 7.41
CA GLN A 84 2.88 16.75 7.05
C GLN A 84 3.89 15.83 7.77
N LEU A 85 3.53 14.55 7.94
CA LEU A 85 4.32 13.54 8.66
C LEU A 85 4.97 12.49 7.74
N ASN A 86 4.92 12.68 6.42
CA ASN A 86 5.49 11.75 5.44
C ASN A 86 6.99 11.48 5.68
N GLU A 87 7.80 12.54 5.79
CA GLU A 87 9.26 12.41 5.93
C GLU A 87 9.65 11.76 7.26
N GLU A 88 8.98 12.12 8.35
CA GLU A 88 9.17 11.43 9.64
C GLU A 88 8.81 9.94 9.52
N PHE A 89 7.67 9.63 8.93
CA PHE A 89 7.23 8.24 8.76
C PHE A 89 8.20 7.42 7.91
N LYS A 90 8.73 7.97 6.80
CA LYS A 90 9.71 7.32 5.93
C LYS A 90 10.98 6.92 6.70
N LEU A 91 11.41 7.72 7.68
CA LEU A 91 12.56 7.41 8.53
C LEU A 91 12.25 6.30 9.56
N LEU A 92 10.98 6.17 9.98
CA LEU A 92 10.54 5.25 11.02
C LEU A 92 10.24 3.82 10.53
N VAL A 93 10.23 3.57 9.21
CA VAL A 93 9.94 2.25 8.66
C VAL A 93 11.01 1.82 7.65
N SER A 94 11.17 0.52 7.46
CA SER A 94 12.01 -0.03 6.38
C SER A 94 11.24 -0.22 5.07
N GLY A 95 9.91 -0.23 5.13
CA GLY A 95 9.03 -0.35 3.97
C GLY A 95 7.71 -1.01 4.32
N PHE A 96 7.06 -1.54 3.29
CA PHE A 96 5.79 -2.26 3.37
C PHE A 96 5.88 -3.61 2.67
N LEU A 97 5.03 -4.54 3.11
CA LEU A 97 4.84 -5.84 2.50
C LEU A 97 3.35 -6.18 2.38
N ASP A 98 2.89 -6.40 1.16
CA ASP A 98 1.52 -6.85 0.91
C ASP A 98 1.45 -8.37 0.94
N THR A 99 0.93 -8.90 2.06
CA THR A 99 0.92 -10.35 2.30
C THR A 99 -0.08 -11.07 1.38
N LEU A 100 -1.05 -10.38 0.77
CA LEU A 100 -1.95 -10.99 -0.22
C LEU A 100 -1.18 -11.34 -1.50
N ILE A 101 -0.36 -10.40 -1.99
CA ILE A 101 0.44 -10.60 -3.20
C ILE A 101 1.52 -11.65 -2.93
N LEU A 102 2.22 -11.55 -1.79
CA LEU A 102 3.20 -12.55 -1.37
C LEU A 102 2.57 -13.94 -1.27
N SER A 103 1.42 -14.08 -0.60
CA SER A 103 0.74 -15.37 -0.44
C SER A 103 0.39 -16.00 -1.80
N LYS A 104 -0.12 -15.21 -2.74
CA LYS A 104 -0.43 -15.69 -4.11
C LYS A 104 0.79 -16.22 -4.83
N ASP A 105 1.95 -15.62 -4.59
CA ASP A 105 3.20 -16.04 -5.21
C ASP A 105 3.71 -17.35 -4.59
N LEU A 106 3.78 -17.40 -3.26
CA LEU A 106 4.23 -18.59 -2.50
C LEU A 106 3.35 -19.81 -2.75
N LEU A 107 2.04 -19.60 -2.86
CA LEU A 107 1.04 -20.67 -2.87
C LEU A 107 0.49 -20.95 -4.27
N ARG A 108 1.09 -20.38 -5.33
CA ARG A 108 0.60 -20.46 -6.71
C ARG A 108 0.29 -21.89 -7.17
N ASN A 109 1.04 -22.87 -6.68
CA ASN A 109 0.96 -24.27 -7.09
C ASN A 109 0.31 -25.20 -6.03
N THR A 110 -0.38 -24.64 -5.02
CA THR A 110 -0.89 -25.40 -3.87
C THR A 110 -2.39 -25.74 -3.94
N GLY A 111 -3.06 -25.39 -5.04
CA GLY A 111 -4.49 -25.65 -5.22
C GLY A 111 -5.44 -24.74 -4.42
N ILE A 112 -4.89 -23.79 -3.65
CA ILE A 112 -5.65 -22.81 -2.87
C ILE A 112 -6.50 -21.94 -3.79
N LYS A 113 -7.81 -21.86 -3.49
CA LYS A 113 -8.80 -21.16 -4.32
C LYS A 113 -9.10 -19.75 -3.86
N SER A 114 -8.95 -19.47 -2.56
CA SER A 114 -9.26 -18.18 -1.97
C SER A 114 -8.10 -17.66 -1.15
N PHE A 115 -7.69 -16.44 -1.46
CA PHE A 115 -6.62 -15.74 -0.76
C PHE A 115 -7.15 -14.70 0.22
N LYS A 116 -8.42 -14.77 0.64
CA LYS A 116 -8.87 -13.99 1.79
C LYS A 116 -8.10 -14.45 3.04
N GLN A 117 -7.69 -13.51 3.89
CA GLN A 117 -6.93 -13.83 5.10
C GLN A 117 -7.62 -14.91 5.96
N GLU A 118 -8.92 -14.77 6.24
CA GLU A 118 -9.72 -15.75 6.98
C GLU A 118 -9.66 -17.16 6.39
N ASN A 119 -9.67 -17.28 5.05
CA ASN A 119 -9.60 -18.55 4.36
C ASN A 119 -8.19 -19.13 4.42
N LEU A 120 -7.16 -18.32 4.23
CA LEU A 120 -5.77 -18.77 4.36
C LEU A 120 -5.46 -19.25 5.78
N VAL A 121 -5.90 -18.52 6.80
CA VAL A 121 -5.77 -18.93 8.20
C VAL A 121 -6.50 -20.25 8.44
N LYS A 122 -7.73 -20.39 7.95
CA LYS A 122 -8.50 -21.64 8.07
C LYS A 122 -7.82 -22.82 7.34
N GLU A 123 -7.35 -22.61 6.12
CA GLU A 123 -6.78 -23.67 5.29
C GLU A 123 -5.39 -24.10 5.77
N LEU A 124 -4.52 -23.14 6.12
CA LEU A 124 -3.13 -23.41 6.48
C LEU A 124 -2.91 -23.64 7.97
N LEU A 125 -3.62 -22.91 8.84
CA LEU A 125 -3.45 -23.00 10.29
C LEU A 125 -4.53 -23.85 10.98
N LYS A 126 -5.59 -24.24 10.26
CA LYS A 126 -6.75 -24.98 10.80
C LYS A 126 -7.43 -24.25 11.97
N LYS A 127 -7.43 -22.91 11.94
CA LYS A 127 -8.02 -22.04 12.96
C LYS A 127 -9.07 -21.10 12.36
N SER A 128 -10.00 -20.64 13.19
CA SER A 128 -10.84 -19.47 12.93
C SER A 128 -10.52 -18.40 13.98
N TYR A 129 -10.88 -17.15 13.68
CA TYR A 129 -10.69 -16.01 14.59
C TYR A 129 -11.79 -14.97 14.36
N PRO A 130 -11.98 -14.00 15.27
CA PRO A 130 -12.94 -12.91 15.11
C PRO A 130 -12.47 -11.93 14.02
N ALA A 131 -12.67 -12.31 12.75
CA ALA A 131 -12.34 -11.46 11.61
C ALA A 131 -13.09 -10.11 11.69
N HIS A 132 -12.50 -9.07 11.08
CA HIS A 132 -13.02 -7.70 11.09
C HIS A 132 -12.84 -6.95 12.42
N ASN A 133 -12.05 -7.52 13.33
CA ASN A 133 -11.43 -6.78 14.43
C ASN A 133 -9.97 -6.52 14.07
N ALA A 134 -9.57 -5.25 13.98
CA ALA A 134 -8.23 -4.88 13.51
C ALA A 134 -7.08 -5.56 14.30
N LEU A 135 -7.23 -5.73 15.62
CA LEU A 135 -6.20 -6.37 16.44
C LEU A 135 -6.15 -7.89 16.21
N GLU A 136 -7.32 -8.54 16.13
CA GLU A 136 -7.38 -9.99 15.87
C GLU A 136 -6.95 -10.32 14.43
N ASP A 137 -7.28 -9.45 13.47
CA ASP A 137 -6.82 -9.56 12.08
C ASP A 137 -5.28 -9.53 12.01
N VAL A 138 -4.59 -8.62 12.71
CA VAL A 138 -3.12 -8.56 12.64
C VAL A 138 -2.44 -9.68 13.41
N LYS A 139 -3.01 -10.17 14.52
CA LYS A 139 -2.51 -11.36 15.22
C LYS A 139 -2.62 -12.62 14.35
N ALA A 140 -3.79 -12.83 13.75
CA ALA A 140 -4.00 -13.94 12.82
C ALA A 140 -3.09 -13.84 11.59
N LEU A 141 -2.83 -12.61 11.10
CA LEU A 141 -1.89 -12.38 10.03
C LEU A 141 -0.45 -12.69 10.43
N GLN A 142 -0.04 -12.41 11.66
CA GLN A 142 1.30 -12.75 12.18
C GLN A 142 1.49 -14.27 12.24
N ASP A 143 0.50 -15.01 12.73
CA ASP A 143 0.49 -16.48 12.71
C ASP A 143 0.58 -17.01 11.27
N LEU A 144 -0.21 -16.44 10.36
CA LEU A 144 -0.23 -16.82 8.95
C LEU A 144 1.14 -16.58 8.29
N TYR A 145 1.73 -15.40 8.51
CA TYR A 145 3.05 -15.06 7.99
C TYR A 145 4.12 -16.03 8.49
N SER A 146 4.08 -16.38 9.77
CA SER A 146 4.98 -17.36 10.39
C SER A 146 4.86 -18.75 9.76
N ALA A 147 3.64 -19.17 9.35
CA ALA A 147 3.43 -20.44 8.68
C ALA A 147 3.83 -20.42 7.19
N LEU A 148 3.71 -19.27 6.52
CA LEU A 148 4.13 -19.12 5.12
C LEU A 148 5.64 -19.21 4.94
N ARG A 149 6.42 -18.83 5.96
CA ARG A 149 7.90 -18.89 5.98
C ARG A 149 8.55 -18.36 4.69
N PRO A 150 8.24 -17.13 4.26
CA PRO A 150 8.85 -16.56 3.06
C PRO A 150 10.36 -16.44 3.21
N THR A 151 11.10 -16.74 2.15
CA THR A 151 12.56 -16.53 2.10
C THR A 151 12.88 -15.04 2.00
N PRO A 152 14.09 -14.59 2.40
CA PRO A 152 14.51 -13.20 2.24
C PRO A 152 14.38 -12.68 0.79
N ALA A 153 14.70 -13.52 -0.20
CA ALA A 153 14.57 -13.16 -1.61
C ALA A 153 13.11 -12.90 -2.03
N GLN A 154 12.17 -13.71 -1.53
CA GLN A 154 10.74 -13.52 -1.75
C GLN A 154 10.22 -12.28 -1.03
N ILE A 155 10.70 -11.99 0.19
CA ILE A 155 10.31 -10.74 0.86
C ILE A 155 10.76 -9.55 0.02
N THR A 156 12.05 -9.49 -0.32
CA THR A 156 12.67 -8.39 -1.07
C THR A 156 11.98 -8.13 -2.41
N SER A 157 11.54 -9.16 -3.13
CA SER A 157 10.86 -8.98 -4.42
C SER A 157 9.47 -8.34 -4.32
N HIS A 158 8.84 -8.41 -3.13
CA HIS A 158 7.49 -7.89 -2.86
C HIS A 158 7.51 -6.62 -2.00
N LEU A 159 8.68 -6.13 -1.57
CA LEU A 159 8.81 -4.88 -0.82
C LEU A 159 8.43 -3.66 -1.65
N PHE A 160 7.85 -2.67 -0.97
CA PHE A 160 7.63 -1.33 -1.52
C PHE A 160 7.73 -0.28 -0.41
N THR A 161 7.80 0.99 -0.80
CA THR A 161 7.95 2.13 0.13
C THR A 161 6.90 3.19 -0.16
N LEU A 162 6.81 4.18 0.72
CA LEU A 162 5.95 5.34 0.50
C LEU A 162 6.34 6.09 -0.79
N ASP A 163 7.64 6.22 -1.10
CA ASP A 163 8.10 6.85 -2.35
C ASP A 163 7.64 6.10 -3.61
N HIS A 164 7.64 4.76 -3.58
CA HIS A 164 7.10 3.95 -4.67
C HIS A 164 5.59 4.21 -4.86
N MET A 165 4.85 4.44 -3.76
CA MET A 165 3.43 4.77 -3.83
C MET A 165 3.18 6.18 -4.34
N GLU A 166 3.90 7.18 -3.83
CA GLU A 166 3.86 8.57 -4.30
C GLU A 166 4.19 8.64 -5.78
N SER A 167 5.21 7.90 -6.21
CA SER A 167 5.57 7.76 -7.63
C SER A 167 4.41 7.19 -8.44
N HIS A 168 3.76 6.11 -7.98
CA HIS A 168 2.61 5.53 -8.66
C HIS A 168 1.39 6.49 -8.73
N MET A 169 1.15 7.27 -7.68
CA MET A 169 0.08 8.27 -7.66
C MET A 169 0.39 9.41 -8.62
N SER A 170 1.63 9.89 -8.67
CA SER A 170 2.04 10.95 -9.60
C SER A 170 1.81 10.56 -11.07
N LEU A 171 1.86 9.27 -11.40
CA LEU A 171 1.70 8.77 -12.77
C LEU A 171 0.22 8.64 -13.22
N GLN A 172 -0.77 8.94 -12.36
CA GLN A 172 -2.19 8.83 -12.74
C GLN A 172 -2.57 9.66 -13.99
N PRO A 173 -2.08 10.90 -14.20
CA PRO A 173 -2.39 11.66 -15.42
C PRO A 173 -2.04 10.90 -16.70
N LEU A 174 -0.90 10.19 -16.72
CA LEU A 174 -0.48 9.36 -17.86
C LEU A 174 -1.37 8.12 -18.07
N VAL A 175 -1.90 7.56 -16.98
CA VAL A 175 -2.83 6.42 -17.04
C VAL A 175 -4.18 6.87 -17.57
N GLU A 176 -4.70 7.98 -17.04
CA GLU A 176 -5.99 8.56 -17.43
C GLU A 176 -5.97 9.08 -18.87
N GLY A 177 -4.87 9.72 -19.27
CA GLY A 177 -4.58 10.13 -20.64
C GLY A 177 -4.25 8.98 -21.59
N LYS A 178 -4.29 7.72 -21.13
CA LYS A 178 -4.02 6.50 -21.92
C LYS A 178 -2.62 6.46 -22.56
N ALA A 179 -1.69 7.27 -22.07
CA ALA A 179 -0.28 7.22 -22.48
C ALA A 179 0.35 5.90 -22.02
N ILE A 180 0.01 5.44 -20.81
CA ILE A 180 0.49 4.18 -20.23
C ILE A 180 -0.64 3.35 -19.62
N SER A 181 -0.41 2.05 -19.46
CA SER A 181 -1.34 1.17 -18.73
C SER A 181 -1.12 1.26 -17.22
N LYS A 182 -2.12 0.82 -16.42
CA LYS A 182 -1.97 0.67 -14.96
C LYS A 182 -0.77 -0.22 -14.59
N THR A 183 -0.57 -1.31 -15.31
CA THR A 183 0.57 -2.23 -15.09
C THR A 183 1.90 -1.56 -15.39
N THR A 184 1.97 -0.72 -16.44
CA THR A 184 3.16 0.05 -16.78
C THR A 184 3.46 1.10 -15.72
N ALA A 185 2.44 1.81 -15.22
CA ALA A 185 2.61 2.77 -14.12
C ALA A 185 3.15 2.11 -12.85
N GLN A 186 2.68 0.89 -12.51
CA GLN A 186 3.21 0.11 -11.38
C GLN A 186 4.69 -0.25 -11.55
N LYS A 187 5.10 -0.66 -12.75
CA LYS A 187 6.50 -0.96 -13.06
C LYS A 187 7.38 0.27 -12.97
N LEU A 188 6.95 1.39 -13.57
CA LEU A 188 7.64 2.67 -13.51
C LEU A 188 7.84 3.13 -12.06
N ALA A 189 6.76 3.13 -11.29
CA ALA A 189 6.80 3.54 -9.89
C ALA A 189 7.72 2.66 -9.04
N ARG A 190 7.74 1.33 -9.28
CA ARG A 190 8.66 0.38 -8.63
C ARG A 190 10.13 0.66 -8.96
N LEU A 191 10.42 1.20 -10.14
CA LEU A 191 11.75 1.64 -10.54
C LEU A 191 12.07 3.08 -10.05
N GLY A 192 11.19 3.71 -9.26
CA GLY A 192 11.39 5.05 -8.73
C GLY A 192 11.10 6.18 -9.73
N PHE A 193 10.47 5.87 -10.87
CA PHE A 193 10.04 6.87 -11.84
C PHE A 193 8.75 7.53 -11.39
N ASN A 194 8.73 8.87 -11.43
CA ASN A 194 7.57 9.69 -11.14
C ASN A 194 7.34 10.70 -12.27
N PHE A 195 6.15 11.29 -12.29
CA PHE A 195 5.71 12.18 -13.36
C PHE A 195 6.64 13.39 -13.55
N GLU A 196 7.00 14.08 -12.47
CA GLU A 196 7.83 15.28 -12.52
C GLU A 196 9.24 15.01 -13.07
N LYS A 197 9.88 13.91 -12.64
CA LYS A 197 11.20 13.53 -13.14
C LYS A 197 11.14 13.18 -14.63
N MET A 198 10.09 12.48 -15.07
CA MET A 198 9.89 12.15 -16.48
C MET A 198 9.63 13.39 -17.33
N LYS A 199 8.75 14.29 -16.87
CA LYS A 199 8.44 15.56 -17.54
C LYS A 199 9.69 16.43 -17.66
N ARG A 200 10.48 16.56 -16.59
CA ARG A 200 11.75 17.29 -16.59
C ARG A 200 12.76 16.71 -17.58
N SER A 201 12.92 15.39 -17.60
CA SER A 201 13.82 14.71 -18.54
C SER A 201 13.41 14.98 -20.00
N HIS A 202 12.11 14.97 -20.30
CA HIS A 202 11.61 15.32 -21.63
C HIS A 202 11.87 16.80 -21.98
N LEU A 203 11.64 17.73 -21.05
CA LEU A 203 11.89 19.16 -21.28
C LEU A 203 13.38 19.47 -21.52
N GLN A 204 14.30 18.77 -20.85
CA GLN A 204 15.74 18.96 -21.02
C GLN A 204 16.25 18.47 -22.37
N ASN A 205 15.68 17.37 -22.88
CA ASN A 205 16.01 16.83 -24.20
C ASN A 205 14.75 16.19 -24.81
N PRO A 206 13.98 16.93 -25.62
CA PRO A 206 12.70 16.46 -26.15
C PRO A 206 12.80 15.24 -27.07
N SER A 207 13.94 15.02 -27.73
CA SER A 207 14.13 13.89 -28.65
C SER A 207 14.55 12.61 -27.93
N GLU A 208 15.55 12.67 -27.04
CA GLU A 208 16.18 11.47 -26.46
C GLU A 208 16.12 11.39 -24.93
N GLY A 209 15.78 12.48 -24.24
CA GLY A 209 15.88 12.57 -22.78
C GLY A 209 15.07 11.48 -22.07
N LEU A 210 13.79 11.36 -22.42
CA LEU A 210 12.92 10.37 -21.80
C LEU A 210 13.33 8.93 -22.14
N ARG A 211 13.83 8.68 -23.36
CA ARG A 211 14.30 7.37 -23.80
C ARG A 211 15.50 6.90 -22.96
N GLN A 212 16.48 7.78 -22.76
CA GLN A 212 17.64 7.50 -21.91
C GLN A 212 17.24 7.35 -20.43
N PHE A 213 16.35 8.21 -19.96
CA PHE A 213 15.91 8.19 -18.56
C PHE A 213 15.14 6.92 -18.21
N LEU A 214 14.30 6.41 -19.12
CA LEU A 214 13.52 5.20 -18.92
C LEU A 214 14.25 3.90 -19.30
N GLU A 215 15.53 3.94 -19.63
CA GLU A 215 16.32 2.77 -20.03
C GLU A 215 16.16 1.55 -19.09
N PRO A 216 16.16 1.72 -17.74
CA PRO A 216 15.91 0.59 -16.82
C PRO A 216 14.59 -0.17 -17.07
N LEU A 217 13.58 0.48 -17.64
CA LEU A 217 12.29 -0.14 -17.96
C LEU A 217 12.40 -1.19 -19.08
N LYS A 218 13.45 -1.17 -19.90
CA LYS A 218 13.66 -2.19 -20.95
C LYS A 218 13.80 -3.60 -20.39
N GLN A 219 14.28 -3.75 -19.16
CA GLN A 219 14.37 -5.07 -18.51
C GLN A 219 12.98 -5.62 -18.11
N GLU A 220 11.97 -4.74 -18.05
CA GLU A 220 10.62 -5.07 -17.60
C GLU A 220 9.62 -5.21 -18.76
N LEU A 221 9.98 -4.80 -19.98
CA LEU A 221 9.11 -4.75 -21.15
C LEU A 221 9.81 -5.31 -22.39
N LYS A 222 9.04 -5.89 -23.32
CA LYS A 222 9.57 -6.20 -24.66
C LYS A 222 10.01 -4.92 -25.36
N ASN A 223 11.09 -4.95 -26.14
CA ASN A 223 11.64 -3.77 -26.85
C ASN A 223 10.59 -2.98 -27.65
N SER A 224 9.71 -3.67 -28.38
CA SER A 224 8.63 -3.02 -29.15
C SER A 224 7.60 -2.31 -28.26
N MET A 225 7.36 -2.83 -27.06
CA MET A 225 6.48 -2.22 -26.07
C MET A 225 7.15 -1.03 -25.39
N PHE A 226 8.45 -1.12 -25.14
CA PHE A 226 9.25 -0.01 -24.59
C PHE A 226 9.18 1.22 -25.50
N THR A 227 9.53 1.08 -26.79
CA THR A 227 9.49 2.21 -27.74
C THR A 227 8.11 2.85 -27.79
N LYS A 228 7.04 2.04 -27.97
CA LYS A 228 5.66 2.55 -27.98
C LYS A 228 5.26 3.26 -26.68
N THR A 229 5.79 2.82 -25.55
CA THR A 229 5.52 3.43 -24.24
C THR A 229 6.18 4.81 -24.16
N VAL A 230 7.46 4.90 -24.54
CA VAL A 230 8.20 6.17 -24.55
C VAL A 230 7.54 7.19 -25.48
N ASP A 231 7.20 6.78 -26.71
CA ASP A 231 6.61 7.67 -27.71
C ASP A 231 5.28 8.26 -27.22
N LYS A 232 4.41 7.43 -26.64
CA LYS A 232 3.13 7.88 -26.06
C LYS A 232 3.28 8.85 -24.90
N ILE A 233 4.30 8.66 -24.05
CA ILE A 233 4.57 9.60 -22.95
C ILE A 233 5.10 10.92 -23.51
N CYS A 234 6.01 10.88 -24.49
CA CYS A 234 6.48 12.09 -25.17
C CYS A 234 5.32 12.86 -25.79
N ASP A 235 4.40 12.18 -26.49
CA ASP A 235 3.24 12.84 -27.10
C ASP A 235 2.29 13.43 -26.06
N PHE A 236 2.09 12.74 -24.93
CA PHE A 236 1.33 13.29 -23.81
C PHE A 236 1.95 14.60 -23.29
N PHE A 237 3.28 14.66 -23.11
CA PHE A 237 3.95 15.87 -22.63
C PHE A 237 4.00 17.03 -23.64
N LYS A 238 3.80 16.76 -24.93
CA LYS A 238 3.65 17.82 -25.96
C LYS A 238 2.27 18.47 -25.92
N ILE A 239 1.24 17.74 -25.50
CA ILE A 239 -0.16 18.22 -25.46
C ILE A 239 -0.43 19.04 -24.20
N GLU A 240 0.30 18.80 -23.11
CA GLU A 240 0.18 19.53 -21.83
C GLU A 240 1.06 20.79 -21.72
N GLN A 241 1.61 21.29 -22.84
CA GLN A 241 2.29 22.59 -22.93
C GLN A 241 1.35 23.64 -23.53
#